data_AF-A0A1C6JH58-F1
#
_entry.id   AF-A0A1C6JH58-F1
#
_cell.length_a   1.000
_cell.length_b   1.000
_cell.length_c   1.000
_cell.angle_alpha   90.00
_cell.angle_beta   90.00
_cell.angle_gamma   90.00
#
_symmetry.space_group_name_H-M   'P 1'
#
loop_
_entity.id
_entity.type
_entity.pdbx_description
1 polymer ?
#
loop_
_entity_poly.entity_id
_entity_poly.type
_entity_poly.pdbx_seq_one_letter_code
_entity_poly.pdbx_strand_id
1 'polypeptide(L)'
;MNKEPETFNSLEQIKKICKEQGISVYKLSKESGIPYSSLNNMFNRNTDPSLSTLTKICYGLNISLSDFFSSAPSNVLLLNDEDREFMQLYNLLPKTKKQRLRAYLDGLVDDERSR
;
A
#
# COMPACT_ATOMS: atom_id res chain seq x y z
N MET A 1 -6.63 -10.40 36.56
CA MET A 1 -6.37 -9.28 35.64
C MET A 1 -6.85 -9.68 34.27
N ASN A 2 -8.08 -9.32 33.92
CA ASN A 2 -8.56 -9.45 32.55
C ASN A 2 -7.81 -8.38 31.76
N LYS A 3 -6.88 -8.79 30.89
CA LYS A 3 -6.39 -7.88 29.86
C LYS A 3 -7.61 -7.57 28.99
N GLU A 4 -8.02 -6.30 28.97
CA GLU A 4 -8.92 -5.81 27.94
C GLU A 4 -8.34 -6.22 26.58
N PRO A 5 -9.17 -6.67 25.61
CA PRO A 5 -8.64 -7.06 24.31
C PRO A 5 -7.93 -5.84 23.71
N GLU A 6 -6.67 -6.00 23.32
CA GLU A 6 -5.94 -4.97 22.58
C GLU A 6 -6.79 -4.54 21.38
N THR A 7 -7.32 -3.33 21.42
CA THR A 7 -8.16 -2.78 20.37
C THR A 7 -7.28 -2.45 19.18
N PHE A 8 -7.64 -2.96 18.00
CA PHE A 8 -6.90 -2.69 16.78
C PHE A 8 -6.95 -1.19 16.45
N ASN A 9 -5.78 -0.54 16.35
CA ASN A 9 -5.67 0.87 16.02
C ASN A 9 -5.51 1.06 14.50
N SER A 10 -6.58 1.48 13.84
CA SER A 10 -6.60 1.65 12.38
C SER A 10 -5.61 2.72 11.91
N LEU A 11 -5.49 3.83 12.64
CA LEU A 11 -4.63 4.94 12.25
C LEU A 11 -3.13 4.59 12.36
N GLU A 12 -2.76 3.82 13.38
CA GLU A 12 -1.39 3.31 13.53
C GLU A 12 -1.04 2.32 12.42
N GLN A 13 -1.96 1.41 12.08
CA GLN A 13 -1.75 0.48 10.99
C GLN A 13 -1.59 1.20 9.64
N ILE A 14 -2.41 2.22 9.35
CA ILE A 14 -2.24 3.04 8.14
C ILE A 14 -0.86 3.69 8.11
N LYS A 15 -0.43 4.32 9.22
CA LYS A 15 0.90 4.95 9.31
C LYS A 15 2.04 3.94 9.11
N LYS A 16 1.90 2.74 9.69
CA LYS A 16 2.87 1.66 9.55
C LYS A 16 3.02 1.25 8.09
N ILE A 17 1.91 0.97 7.40
CA ILE A 17 1.92 0.57 5.98
C ILE A 17 2.51 1.68 5.11
N CYS A 18 2.13 2.95 5.33
CA CYS A 18 2.71 4.09 4.62
C CYS A 18 4.25 4.14 4.79
N LYS A 19 4.73 3.91 6.02
CA LYS A 19 6.17 3.90 6.30
C LYS A 19 6.88 2.73 5.61
N GLU A 20 6.31 1.53 5.65
CA GLU A 20 6.88 0.33 5.02
C GLU A 20 6.94 0.45 3.49
N GLN A 21 5.95 1.11 2.87
CA GLN A 21 5.92 1.33 1.42
C GLN A 21 6.60 2.64 0.97
N GLY A 22 7.11 3.48 1.89
CA GLY A 22 7.67 4.79 1.55
C GLY A 22 6.66 5.78 0.96
N ILE A 23 5.37 5.64 1.30
CA ILE A 23 4.28 6.49 0.79
C ILE A 23 4.06 7.66 1.75
N SER A 24 4.10 8.88 1.22
CA SER A 24 3.73 10.09 1.96
C SER A 24 2.20 10.24 2.07
N VAL A 25 1.72 10.96 3.08
CA VAL A 25 0.28 11.27 3.23
C VAL A 25 -0.26 12.03 2.00
N TYR A 26 0.59 12.84 1.36
CA TYR A 26 0.26 13.51 0.11
C TYR A 26 0.05 12.52 -1.04
N LYS A 27 0.95 11.55 -1.21
CA LYS A 27 0.77 10.49 -2.21
C LYS A 27 -0.48 9.67 -1.91
N LEU A 28 -0.69 9.25 -0.66
CA LEU A 28 -1.91 8.56 -0.24
C LEU A 28 -3.18 9.36 -0.58
N SER A 29 -3.17 10.68 -0.41
CA SER A 29 -4.30 11.54 -0.79
C SER A 29 -4.63 11.42 -2.28
N LYS A 30 -3.61 11.42 -3.15
CA LYS A 30 -3.80 11.28 -4.59
C LYS A 30 -4.34 9.90 -4.96
N GLU A 31 -3.73 8.83 -4.44
CA GLU A 31 -4.09 7.45 -4.80
C GLU A 31 -5.45 7.02 -4.21
N SER A 32 -5.79 7.46 -3.00
CA SER A 32 -7.07 7.10 -2.35
C SER A 32 -8.25 7.98 -2.80
N GLY A 33 -8.00 9.06 -3.53
CA GLY A 33 -9.00 10.08 -3.86
C GLY A 33 -9.57 10.82 -2.64
N ILE A 34 -8.92 10.74 -1.47
CA ILE A 34 -9.31 11.45 -0.26
C ILE A 34 -8.53 12.76 -0.19
N PRO A 35 -9.17 13.92 0.05
CA PRO A 35 -8.46 15.19 0.19
C PRO A 35 -7.39 15.14 1.28
N TYR A 36 -6.22 15.73 1.01
CA TYR A 36 -5.11 15.76 1.96
C TYR A 36 -5.50 16.36 3.30
N SER A 37 -6.30 17.44 3.28
CA SER A 37 -6.84 18.07 4.49
C SER A 37 -7.69 17.11 5.33
N SER A 38 -8.48 16.25 4.68
CA SER A 38 -9.29 15.23 5.35
C SER A 38 -8.41 14.15 5.99
N LEU A 39 -7.40 13.63 5.28
CA LEU A 39 -6.46 12.66 5.84
C LEU A 39 -5.66 13.27 7.00
N ASN A 40 -5.15 14.50 6.83
CA ASN A 40 -4.40 15.19 7.87
C ASN A 40 -5.26 15.45 9.12
N ASN A 41 -6.50 15.90 8.95
CA ASN A 41 -7.44 16.07 10.06
C ASN A 41 -7.74 14.74 10.75
N MET A 42 -7.93 13.66 10.00
CA MET A 42 -8.20 12.32 10.52
C MET A 42 -7.04 11.84 11.42
N PHE A 43 -5.79 11.99 10.97
CA PHE A 43 -4.61 11.63 11.77
C PHE A 43 -4.41 12.55 12.99
N ASN A 44 -4.64 13.86 12.85
CA ASN A 44 -4.41 14.82 13.93
C ASN A 44 -5.50 14.76 15.01
N ARG A 45 -6.75 14.52 14.63
CA ARG A 45 -7.89 14.41 15.54
C ARG A 45 -8.12 12.99 16.05
N ASN A 46 -7.22 12.06 15.71
CA ASN A 46 -7.30 10.66 16.05
C ASN A 46 -8.70 10.07 15.79
N THR A 47 -9.26 10.40 14.62
CA THR A 47 -10.61 9.99 14.22
C THR A 47 -10.52 8.72 13.38
N ASP A 48 -11.16 7.65 13.81
CA ASP A 48 -11.14 6.40 13.05
C ASP A 48 -11.82 6.56 11.70
N PRO A 49 -11.23 6.01 10.62
CA PRO A 49 -11.87 6.01 9.32
C PRO A 49 -13.13 5.15 9.34
N SER A 50 -14.20 5.62 8.69
CA SER A 50 -15.33 4.75 8.36
C SER A 50 -14.89 3.59 7.48
N LEU A 51 -15.65 2.50 7.40
CA LEU A 51 -15.36 1.40 6.48
C LEU A 51 -15.18 1.89 5.03
N SER A 52 -16.03 2.82 4.57
CA SER A 52 -15.91 3.41 3.22
C SER A 52 -14.60 4.17 3.02
N THR A 53 -14.21 4.96 4.03
CA THR A 53 -12.93 5.69 4.04
C THR A 53 -11.75 4.72 4.04
N LEU A 54 -11.82 3.68 4.87
CA LEU A 54 -10.77 2.67 4.99
C LEU A 54 -10.59 1.90 3.68
N THR A 55 -11.66 1.53 2.98
CA THR A 55 -11.57 0.87 1.67
C THR A 55 -10.85 1.75 0.65
N LYS A 56 -11.12 3.06 0.63
CA LYS A 56 -10.41 4.01 -0.24
C LYS A 56 -8.93 4.14 0.11
N ILE A 57 -8.61 4.13 1.41
CA ILE A 57 -7.22 4.14 1.89
C ILE A 57 -6.50 2.86 1.47
N CYS A 58 -7.12 1.68 1.66
CA CYS A 58 -6.56 0.40 1.25
C CYS A 58 -6.32 0.35 -0.26
N TYR A 59 -7.27 0.86 -1.06
CA TYR A 59 -7.11 1.04 -2.50
C TYR A 59 -5.90 1.92 -2.84
N GLY A 60 -5.77 3.08 -2.19
CA GLY A 60 -4.63 3.97 -2.40
C GLY A 60 -3.28 3.43 -1.89
N LEU A 61 -3.30 2.41 -1.04
CA LEU A 61 -2.12 1.68 -0.55
C LEU A 61 -1.86 0.37 -1.31
N ASN A 62 -2.70 0.06 -2.31
CA ASN A 62 -2.65 -1.17 -3.10
C ASN A 62 -2.66 -2.46 -2.25
N ILE A 63 -3.45 -2.48 -1.17
CA ILE A 63 -3.62 -3.62 -0.26
C ILE A 63 -5.10 -3.95 -0.07
N SER A 64 -5.42 -5.21 0.21
CA SER A 64 -6.78 -5.59 0.56
C SER A 64 -7.12 -5.22 2.00
N LEU A 65 -8.41 -5.13 2.31
CA LEU A 65 -8.88 -5.02 3.69
C LEU A 65 -8.42 -6.21 4.55
N SER A 66 -8.29 -7.41 3.96
CA SER A 66 -7.76 -8.57 4.67
C SER A 66 -6.29 -8.35 5.07
N ASP A 67 -5.48 -7.78 4.18
CA ASP A 67 -4.07 -7.49 4.46
C ASP A 67 -3.95 -6.40 5.53
N PHE A 68 -4.83 -5.40 5.47
CA PHE A 68 -4.88 -4.33 6.45
C PHE A 68 -5.10 -4.86 7.88
N PHE A 69 -6.02 -5.80 8.06
CA PHE A 69 -6.31 -6.42 9.37
C PHE A 69 -5.43 -7.62 9.71
N SER A 70 -4.60 -8.10 8.78
CA SER A 70 -3.72 -9.26 9.00
C SER A 70 -2.51 -8.87 9.86
N SER A 71 -2.17 -9.73 10.81
CA SER A 71 -0.94 -9.61 11.62
C SER A 71 0.30 -10.10 10.88
N ALA A 72 0.13 -10.82 9.77
CA ALA A 72 1.21 -11.37 8.95
C ALA A 72 1.16 -10.74 7.55
N PRO A 73 2.32 -10.46 6.92
CA PRO A 73 2.37 -10.01 5.54
C PRO A 73 1.78 -11.10 4.64
N SER A 74 0.54 -10.91 4.21
CA SER A 74 -0.06 -11.69 3.15
C SER A 74 0.60 -11.25 1.85
N ASN A 75 1.23 -12.19 1.14
CA ASN A 75 1.90 -11.95 -0.14
C ASN A 75 0.92 -11.67 -1.30
N VAL A 76 -0.31 -11.23 -0.98
CA VAL A 76 -1.37 -10.93 -1.94
C VAL A 76 -1.37 -9.43 -2.15
N LEU A 77 -0.49 -8.94 -3.01
CA LEU A 77 -0.63 -7.58 -3.54
C LEU A 77 -1.99 -7.50 -4.25
N LEU A 78 -2.82 -6.51 -3.90
CA LEU A 78 -3.94 -6.18 -4.77
C LEU A 78 -3.32 -5.71 -6.09
N LEU A 79 -3.58 -6.43 -7.16
CA LEU A 79 -3.18 -5.98 -8.48
C LEU A 79 -4.23 -4.99 -8.94
N ASN A 80 -3.86 -3.71 -9.06
CA ASN A 80 -4.63 -2.75 -9.82
C ASN A 80 -4.62 -3.13 -11.31
N ASP A 81 -5.37 -2.42 -12.17
CA ASP A 81 -5.46 -2.82 -13.58
C ASP A 81 -4.11 -2.73 -14.31
N GLU A 82 -3.27 -1.77 -13.96
CA GLU A 82 -1.90 -1.62 -14.50
C GLU A 82 -0.99 -2.78 -14.05
N ASP A 83 -1.04 -3.17 -12.78
CA ASP A 83 -0.29 -4.30 -12.24
C ASP A 83 -0.72 -5.61 -12.92
N ARG A 84 -2.02 -5.78 -13.19
CA ARG A 84 -2.54 -6.95 -13.92
C ARG A 84 -2.03 -6.99 -15.35
N GLU A 85 -2.10 -5.87 -16.05
CA GLU A 85 -1.59 -5.75 -17.42
C GLU A 85 -0.09 -6.04 -17.47
N PHE A 86 0.69 -5.46 -16.54
CA PHE A 86 2.11 -5.76 -16.42
C PHE A 86 2.38 -7.25 -16.20
N MET A 87 1.63 -7.90 -15.29
CA MET A 87 1.78 -9.34 -15.04
C MET A 87 1.41 -10.19 -16.26
N GLN A 88 0.39 -9.80 -17.04
CA GLN A 88 0.04 -10.45 -18.29
C GLN A 88 1.18 -10.34 -19.31
N LEU A 89 1.72 -9.13 -19.52
CA LEU A 89 2.86 -8.90 -20.41
C LEU A 89 4.10 -9.67 -19.95
N TYR A 90 4.41 -9.63 -18.65
CA TYR A 90 5.51 -10.37 -18.06
C TYR A 90 5.38 -11.87 -18.32
N ASN A 91 4.18 -12.44 -18.17
CA ASN A 91 3.95 -13.87 -18.39
C ASN A 91 4.16 -14.33 -19.83
N LEU A 92 3.98 -13.44 -20.82
CA LEU A 92 4.26 -13.72 -22.23
C LEU A 92 5.77 -13.78 -22.55
N LEU A 93 6.64 -13.29 -21.65
CA LEU A 93 8.07 -13.23 -21.91
C LEU A 93 8.77 -14.59 -21.73
N PRO A 94 9.66 -14.98 -22.66
CA PRO A 94 10.60 -16.08 -22.46
C PRO A 94 11.53 -15.83 -21.27
N LYS A 95 12.04 -16.91 -20.67
CA LYS A 95 12.92 -16.86 -19.48
C LYS A 95 14.10 -15.89 -19.63
N THR A 96 14.74 -15.87 -20.80
CA THR A 96 15.88 -14.99 -21.10
C THR A 96 15.49 -13.50 -21.12
N LYS A 97 14.28 -13.15 -21.57
CA LYS A 97 13.77 -11.78 -21.55
C LYS A 97 13.32 -11.36 -20.15
N LYS A 98 12.71 -12.27 -19.37
CA LYS A 98 12.39 -12.02 -17.96
C LYS A 98 13.63 -11.65 -17.13
N GLN A 99 14.74 -12.35 -17.34
CA GLN A 99 16.01 -12.05 -16.67
C GLN A 99 16.53 -10.64 -17.01
N ARG A 100 16.46 -10.24 -18.28
CA ARG A 100 16.87 -8.90 -18.71
C ARG A 100 15.97 -7.82 -18.12
N LEU A 101 14.65 -8.04 -18.14
CA LEU A 101 13.69 -7.12 -17.54
C LEU A 101 13.94 -6.96 -16.04
N ARG A 102 14.26 -8.05 -15.32
CA ARG A 102 14.63 -7.97 -13.91
C ARG A 102 15.87 -7.10 -13.68
N ALA A 103 16.95 -7.33 -14.44
CA ALA A 103 18.17 -6.52 -14.31
C ALA A 103 17.91 -5.03 -14.59
N TYR A 104 17.01 -4.74 -15.54
CA TYR A 104 16.60 -3.37 -15.82
C TYR A 104 15.79 -2.74 -14.68
N LEU A 105 14.82 -3.46 -14.12
CA LEU A 105 14.04 -3.01 -12.96
C LEU A 105 14.95 -2.77 -11.74
N ASP A 106 15.90 -3.67 -11.49
CA ASP A 106 16.87 -3.51 -10.40
C ASP A 106 17.68 -2.22 -10.60
N GLY A 107 18.16 -1.96 -11.82
CA GLY A 107 18.88 -0.71 -12.14
C GLY A 107 18.05 0.56 -11.96
N LEU A 108 16.76 0.53 -12.30
CA LEU A 108 15.85 1.67 -12.07
C LEU A 108 15.60 1.94 -10.58
N VAL A 109 15.45 0.87 -9.79
CA VAL A 109 15.22 0.98 -8.34
C VAL A 109 16.47 1.53 -7.63
N ASP A 110 17.66 1.09 -8.04
CA ASP A 110 18.92 1.56 -7.47
C ASP A 110 19.18 3.06 -7.79
N ASP A 111 18.80 3.53 -8.98
CA ASP A 111 18.90 4.96 -9.34
C ASP A 111 17.97 5.84 -8.49
N GLU A 112 16.73 5.41 -8.24
CA GLU A 112 15.78 6.15 -7.40
C GLU A 112 16.14 6.15 -5.91
N ARG A 113 16.81 5.10 -5.40
CA ARG A 113 17.29 5.05 -4.00
C ARG A 113 18.55 5.87 -3.76
N SER A 114 19.27 6.23 -4.82
CA SER A 114 20.52 7.01 -4.75
C SER A 114 20.28 8.52 -4.86
N ARG A 115 19.02 8.93 -5.03
CA ARG A 115 18.56 10.34 -5.07
C ARG A 115 17.99 10.76 -3.71
#